data_AF-A0A9D7FZL5-F1
#
_entry.id   AF-A0A9D7FZL5-F1
#
_cell.length_a   1.000
_cell.length_b   1.000
_cell.length_c   1.000
_cell.angle_alpha   90.00
_cell.angle_beta   90.00
_cell.angle_gamma   90.00
#
_symmetry.space_group_name_H-M   'P 1'
#
loop_
_entity.id
_entity.type
_entity.pdbx_description
1 polymer ?
#
loop_
_entity_poly.entity_id
_entity_poly.type
_entity_poly.pdbx_seq_one_letter_code
_entity_poly.pdbx_strand_id
1 'polypeptide(L)'
;MKVSTTLAALLLTFSVGSAYAATEVSSQQAASLQSLGTISGSVRVADMDQAVSAIAKKAESQHASYYRVIAANSNDDSNNWRVAAEIYR
;
A
#
# COMPACT_ATOMS: atom_id res chain seq x y z
N MET A 1 6.21 -26.16 -36.98
CA MET A 1 5.12 -25.61 -36.14
C MET A 1 5.78 -24.80 -35.03
N LYS A 2 5.64 -23.47 -35.02
CA LYS A 2 6.26 -22.60 -34.00
C LYS A 2 5.12 -21.80 -33.38
N VAL A 3 4.82 -22.15 -32.14
CA VAL A 3 3.76 -21.62 -31.30
C VAL A 3 3.88 -20.10 -31.17
N SER A 4 2.87 -19.39 -31.67
CA SER A 4 2.72 -17.94 -31.48
C SER A 4 2.22 -17.68 -30.07
N THR A 5 3.06 -17.09 -29.23
CA THR A 5 2.73 -16.71 -27.85
C THR A 5 1.67 -15.62 -27.84
N THR A 6 0.44 -15.98 -27.51
CA THR A 6 -0.68 -15.06 -27.29
C THR A 6 -0.41 -14.22 -26.03
N LEU A 7 -0.10 -12.95 -26.23
CA LEU A 7 -0.01 -11.96 -25.16
C LEU A 7 -1.44 -11.60 -24.73
N ALA A 8 -1.94 -12.28 -23.71
CA ALA A 8 -3.20 -11.93 -23.07
C ALA A 8 -2.99 -10.66 -22.24
N ALA A 9 -3.34 -9.49 -22.80
CA ALA A 9 -3.43 -8.25 -22.06
C ALA A 9 -4.63 -8.34 -21.10
N LEU A 10 -4.38 -8.68 -19.83
CA LEU A 10 -5.39 -8.64 -18.79
C LEU A 10 -5.70 -7.17 -18.48
N LEU A 11 -6.81 -6.67 -19.03
CA LEU A 11 -7.38 -5.37 -18.65
C LEU A 11 -7.84 -5.45 -17.20
N LEU A 12 -6.97 -5.03 -16.29
CA LEU A 12 -7.28 -4.89 -14.87
C LEU A 12 -8.28 -3.73 -14.71
N THR A 13 -9.48 -4.07 -14.26
CA THR A 13 -10.53 -3.12 -13.93
C THR A 13 -10.08 -2.22 -12.78
N PHE A 14 -9.73 -0.98 -13.10
CA PHE A 14 -9.56 0.09 -12.12
C PHE A 14 -10.93 0.43 -11.53
N SER A 15 -11.24 -0.07 -10.35
CA SER A 15 -12.32 0.49 -9.53
C SER A 15 -11.82 1.80 -8.94
N VAL A 16 -12.04 2.91 -9.64
CA VAL A 16 -11.85 4.27 -9.11
C VAL A 16 -12.92 4.52 -8.05
N GLY A 17 -12.60 4.16 -6.80
CA GLY A 17 -13.33 4.63 -5.63
C GLY A 17 -13.01 6.10 -5.43
N SER A 18 -13.95 6.98 -5.74
CA SER A 18 -13.87 8.40 -5.42
C SER A 18 -14.06 8.60 -3.91
N ALA A 19 -13.01 8.29 -3.15
CA ALA A 19 -12.81 8.72 -1.78
C ALA A 19 -11.31 8.91 -1.64
N TYR A 20 -10.88 10.13 -1.29
CA TYR A 20 -9.49 10.52 -1.17
C TYR A 20 -8.82 9.73 -0.04
N ALA A 21 -8.36 8.52 -0.33
CA ALA A 21 -7.54 7.68 0.52
C ALA A 21 -6.54 6.95 -0.39
N ALA A 22 -5.26 6.93 -0.01
CA ALA A 22 -4.28 6.15 -0.75
C ALA A 22 -4.76 4.69 -0.84
N THR A 23 -4.62 4.05 -2.00
CA THR A 23 -5.10 2.68 -2.22
C THR A 23 -4.03 1.67 -1.86
N GLU A 24 -4.37 0.63 -1.10
CA GLU A 24 -3.43 -0.45 -0.82
C GLU A 24 -3.24 -1.33 -2.07
N VAL A 25 -1.98 -1.59 -2.44
CA VAL A 25 -1.62 -2.38 -3.62
C VAL A 25 -0.73 -3.56 -3.26
N SER A 26 -0.87 -4.65 -4.01
CA SER A 26 0.04 -5.80 -3.89
C SER A 26 1.41 -5.50 -4.50
N SER A 27 2.41 -6.34 -4.19
CA SER A 27 3.75 -6.21 -4.79
C SER A 27 3.73 -6.29 -6.33
N GLN A 28 2.82 -7.08 -6.91
CA GLN A 28 2.68 -7.22 -8.35
C GLN A 28 2.09 -5.96 -9.00
N GLN A 29 1.12 -5.32 -8.36
CA GLN A 29 0.52 -4.06 -8.82
C GLN A 29 1.51 -2.91 -8.67
N ALA A 30 2.24 -2.89 -7.54
CA ALA A 30 3.29 -1.92 -7.27
C ALA A 30 4.44 -1.94 -8.29
N ALA A 31 4.72 -3.09 -8.93
CA ALA A 31 5.79 -3.22 -9.92
C ALA A 31 5.57 -2.33 -11.17
N SER A 32 4.32 -1.98 -11.49
CA SER A 32 3.98 -1.06 -12.58
C SER A 32 3.85 0.40 -12.15
N LEU A 33 4.00 0.70 -10.85
CA LEU A 33 3.84 2.05 -10.29
C LEU A 33 5.18 2.72 -10.05
N GLN A 34 5.18 4.05 -10.00
CA GLN A 34 6.40 4.79 -9.69
C GLN A 34 6.59 4.86 -8.17
N SER A 35 7.65 4.23 -7.67
CA SER A 35 8.00 4.32 -6.25
C SER A 35 8.30 5.77 -5.84
N LEU A 36 7.65 6.20 -4.76
CA LEU A 36 7.90 7.46 -4.06
C LEU A 36 8.89 7.28 -2.89
N GLY A 37 9.13 6.03 -2.48
CA GLY A 37 9.97 5.68 -1.34
C GLY A 37 9.19 4.91 -0.26
N THR A 38 9.71 4.93 0.96
CA THR A 38 9.14 4.22 2.11
C THR A 38 8.82 5.20 3.23
N ILE A 39 7.64 5.06 3.80
CA ILE A 39 7.22 5.76 5.01
C ILE A 39 7.13 4.78 6.18
N SER A 40 7.49 5.24 7.36
CA SER A 40 7.30 4.50 8.61
C SER A 40 6.67 5.39 9.67
N GLY A 41 5.91 4.80 10.58
CA GLY A 41 5.23 5.49 11.65
C GLY A 41 5.10 4.60 12.88
N SER A 42 4.98 5.23 14.04
CA SER A 42 4.58 4.56 15.27
C SER A 42 3.30 5.21 15.76
N VAL A 43 2.28 4.40 16.02
CA VAL A 43 0.96 4.84 16.41
C VAL A 43 0.44 3.98 17.56
N ARG A 44 -0.13 4.63 18.58
CA ARG A 44 -0.70 3.94 19.73
C ARG A 44 -2.19 3.67 19.49
N VAL A 45 -2.52 2.46 19.09
CA VAL A 45 -3.89 2.00 18.76
C VAL A 45 -4.08 0.57 19.24
N ALA A 46 -5.31 0.22 19.61
CA ALA A 46 -5.65 -1.15 20.00
C ALA A 46 -5.60 -2.12 18.82
N ASP A 47 -5.98 -1.64 17.62
CA ASP A 47 -6.18 -2.48 16.46
C ASP A 47 -5.17 -2.18 15.35
N MET A 48 -4.71 -3.22 14.67
CA MET A 48 -3.83 -3.08 13.50
C MET A 48 -4.50 -2.30 12.37
N ASP A 49 -5.82 -2.42 12.20
CA ASP A 49 -6.57 -1.70 11.16
C ASP A 49 -6.44 -0.18 11.31
N GLN A 50 -6.51 0.32 12.55
CA GLN A 50 -6.27 1.73 12.85
C GLN A 50 -4.82 2.13 12.56
N ALA A 51 -3.86 1.22 12.77
CA ALA A 51 -2.46 1.47 12.47
C ALA A 51 -2.21 1.57 10.96
N VAL A 52 -2.88 0.73 10.18
CA VAL A 52 -2.86 0.78 8.70
C VAL A 52 -3.57 2.04 8.19
N SER A 53 -4.71 2.42 8.77
CA SER A 53 -5.38 3.68 8.41
C SER A 53 -4.49 4.90 8.66
N ALA A 54 -3.69 4.89 9.74
CA ALA A 54 -2.72 5.94 10.00
C ALA A 54 -1.59 5.99 8.95
N ILE A 55 -1.12 4.85 8.44
CA ILE A 55 -0.11 4.83 7.36
C ILE A 55 -0.71 5.28 6.03
N ALA A 56 -1.96 4.95 5.73
CA ALA A 56 -2.68 5.42 4.54
C ALA A 56 -2.78 6.95 4.52
N LYS A 57 -3.21 7.57 5.62
CA LYS A 57 -3.24 9.04 5.76
C LYS A 57 -1.87 9.69 5.59
N LYS A 58 -0.82 9.03 6.07
CA LYS A 58 0.55 9.49 5.90
C LYS A 58 1.00 9.38 4.44
N ALA A 59 0.59 8.34 3.71
CA ALA A 59 0.84 8.21 2.29
C ALA A 59 0.18 9.33 1.50
N GLU A 60 -1.08 9.66 1.80
CA GLU A 60 -1.81 10.79 1.18
C GLU A 60 -1.11 12.13 1.43
N SER A 61 -0.65 12.36 2.66
CA SER A 61 0.11 13.57 3.03
C SER A 61 1.42 13.70 2.25
N GLN A 62 1.96 12.59 1.74
CA GLN A 62 3.15 12.54 0.88
C GLN A 62 2.80 12.54 -0.61
N HIS A 63 1.54 12.88 -0.95
CA HIS A 63 1.02 12.89 -2.32
C HIS A 63 1.14 11.54 -3.02
N ALA A 64 1.03 10.44 -2.26
CA ALA A 64 0.98 9.09 -2.82
C ALA A 64 -0.46 8.68 -3.13
N SER A 65 -0.66 8.14 -4.33
CA SER A 65 -1.94 7.57 -4.76
C SER A 65 -2.11 6.12 -4.27
N TYR A 66 -0.99 5.42 -4.06
CA TYR A 66 -0.98 4.02 -3.65
C TYR A 66 0.04 3.79 -2.53
N TYR A 67 -0.21 2.77 -1.72
CA TYR A 67 0.71 2.32 -0.69
C TYR A 67 0.72 0.80 -0.56
N ARG A 68 1.77 0.25 0.04
CA ARG A 68 1.88 -1.18 0.34
C ARG A 68 2.51 -1.35 1.70
N VAL A 69 1.80 -1.95 2.64
CA VAL A 69 2.36 -2.26 3.96
C VAL A 69 3.44 -3.33 3.80
N ILE A 70 4.65 -3.03 4.26
CA ILE A 70 5.81 -3.94 4.19
C ILE A 70 6.23 -4.47 5.55
N ALA A 71 5.86 -3.76 6.62
CA ALA A 71 6.05 -4.23 7.99
C ALA A 71 4.98 -3.65 8.90
N ALA A 72 4.42 -4.48 9.78
CA ALA A 72 3.59 -4.06 10.89
C ALA A 72 3.95 -4.92 12.09
N ASN A 73 4.40 -4.29 13.18
CA ASN A 73 4.70 -4.97 14.43
C ASN A 73 4.23 -4.14 15.62
N SER A 74 3.88 -4.82 16.71
CA SER A 74 3.56 -4.20 18.00
C SER A 74 4.55 -4.72 19.04
N ASN A 75 4.95 -3.86 19.98
CA ASN A 75 5.77 -4.26 21.11
C ASN A 75 4.85 -4.82 22.22
N ASP A 76 4.83 -6.15 22.35
CA ASP A 76 4.22 -7.09 23.32
C ASP A 76 2.94 -6.68 24.09
N ASP A 77 2.79 -5.47 24.62
CA ASP A 77 1.64 -5.05 25.42
C ASP A 77 1.35 -3.54 25.40
N SER A 78 2.08 -2.75 24.60
CA SER A 78 2.01 -1.28 24.68
C SER A 78 0.98 -0.63 23.76
N ASN A 79 0.14 -1.41 23.06
CA ASN A 79 -0.73 -0.97 21.97
C ASN A 79 0.02 -0.06 20.97
N ASN A 80 1.34 -0.23 20.84
CA ASN A 80 2.22 0.65 20.10
C ASN A 80 2.65 -0.07 18.83
N TRP A 81 1.94 0.22 17.76
CA TRP A 81 2.18 -0.34 16.45
C TRP A 81 3.23 0.47 15.71
N ARG A 82 4.26 -0.20 15.22
CA ARG A 82 5.20 0.34 14.22
C ARG A 82 4.80 -0.23 12.87
N VAL A 83 4.42 0.66 11.96
CA VAL A 83 4.01 0.29 10.61
C VAL A 83 4.95 0.98 9.62
N ALA A 84 5.42 0.23 8.63
CA ALA A 84 6.16 0.73 7.50
C ALA A 84 5.44 0.34 6.21
N ALA A 85 5.33 1.29 5.29
CA ALA A 85 4.73 1.08 3.98
C ALA A 85 5.59 1.72 2.91
N GLU A 86 5.66 1.07 1.75
CA GLU A 86 6.11 1.71 0.52
C GLU A 86 4.98 2.53 -0.06
N ILE A 87 5.31 3.64 -0.70
CA ILE A 87 4.36 4.54 -1.32
C ILE A 87 4.67 4.71 -2.81
N TYR A 88 3.61 4.90 -3.59
CA TYR A 88 3.70 4.97 -5.04
C TYR A 88 2.75 6.03 -5.61
N ARG A 89 3.10 6.49 -6.81
CA ARG A 89 2.30 7.38 -7.65
C ARG A 89 1.92 6.67 -8.95
#